data_AF-A0A7K2WRR4-F1
#
_entry.id   AF-A0A7K2WRR4-F1
#
_cell.length_a   1.000
_cell.length_b   1.000
_cell.length_c   1.000
_cell.angle_alpha   90.00
_cell.angle_beta   90.00
_cell.angle_gamma   90.00
#
_symmetry.space_group_name_H-M   'P 1'
#
loop_
_entity.id
_entity.type
_entity.pdbx_description
1 polymer ?
#
loop_
_entity_poly.entity_id
_entity_poly.type
_entity_poly.pdbx_seq_one_letter_code
_entity_poly.pdbx_strand_id
1 'polypeptide(L)' 'ALAAARAVLTAVGAVDGTSGRATERGVRMSRIGLHPRLARALLDGASRVGTRRAAEVVALLSEEPPRAYGD' A
#
# COMPACT_ATOMS: atom_id res chain seq x y z
N ALA A 1 1.96 -6.26 18.23
CA ALA A 1 1.11 -6.21 17.01
C ALA A 1 0.75 -4.78 16.59
N LEU A 2 0.00 -4.01 17.38
CA LEU A 2 -0.45 -2.66 17.01
C LEU A 2 0.68 -1.64 16.72
N ALA A 3 1.80 -1.71 17.46
CA ALA A 3 2.94 -0.83 17.22
C ALA A 3 3.54 -0.99 15.81
N ALA A 4 3.67 -2.23 15.34
CA ALA A 4 4.17 -2.53 13.99
C ALA A 4 3.20 -2.01 12.91
N ALA A 5 1.90 -2.19 13.12
CA ALA A 5 0.88 -1.66 12.21
C ALA A 5 0.96 -0.12 12.11
N ARG A 6 1.10 0.58 13.25
CA ARG A 6 1.26 2.03 13.28
C ARG A 6 2.55 2.48 12.58
N ALA A 7 3.66 1.78 12.80
CA ALA A 7 4.93 2.05 12.12
C ALA A 7 4.78 1.94 10.58
N VAL A 8 4.10 0.91 10.09
CA VAL A 8 3.82 0.76 8.65
C VAL A 8 2.94 1.90 8.14
N LEU A 9 1.86 2.24 8.85
CA LEU A 9 0.94 3.30 8.44
C LEU A 9 1.61 4.69 8.41
N THR A 10 2.49 4.98 9.37
CA THR A 10 3.31 6.21 9.34
C THR A 10 4.31 6.17 8.20
N ALA A 11 5.00 5.04 7.97
CA ALA A 11 6.00 4.91 6.90
C ALA A 11 5.40 5.09 5.49
N VAL A 12 4.17 4.65 5.26
CA VAL A 12 3.46 4.89 3.99
C VAL A 12 2.74 6.24 3.94
N GLY A 13 2.83 7.05 5.00
CA GLY A 13 2.20 8.36 5.11
C GLY A 13 0.67 8.31 5.20
N ALA A 14 0.10 7.18 5.62
CA ALA A 14 -1.33 7.04 5.87
C ALA A 14 -1.75 7.67 7.20
N VAL A 15 -0.83 7.70 8.18
CA VAL A 15 -1.05 8.27 9.51
C VAL A 15 0.05 9.26 9.82
N ASP A 16 -0.34 10.40 10.38
CA ASP A 16 0.59 11.40 10.89
C ASP A 16 1.37 10.85 12.10
N GLY A 17 2.69 11.01 12.08
CA GLY A 17 3.59 10.41 13.08
C GLY A 17 3.46 11.03 14.47
N THR A 18 3.01 12.28 14.56
CA THR A 18 2.93 13.02 15.82
C THR A 18 1.53 12.92 16.44
N SER A 19 0.48 13.21 15.66
CA SER A 19 -0.91 13.21 16.13
C SER A 19 -1.57 11.83 16.09
N GLY A 20 -1.01 10.89 15.33
CA GLY A 20 -1.60 9.55 15.13
C GLY A 20 -2.89 9.55 14.33
N ARG A 21 -3.28 10.67 13.72
CA ARG A 21 -4.51 10.82 12.89
C ARG A 21 -4.26 10.38 11.45
N ALA A 22 -5.32 9.93 10.77
CA ALA A 22 -5.25 9.64 9.35
C ALA A 22 -4.98 10.92 8.54
N THR A 23 -4.07 10.83 7.58
CA THR A 23 -3.80 11.90 6.61
C THR A 23 -4.84 11.85 5.48
N GLU A 24 -4.92 12.90 4.65
CA GLU A 24 -5.74 12.85 3.42
C GLU A 24 -5.35 11.69 2.51
N ARG A 25 -4.06 11.39 2.42
CA ARG A 25 -3.55 10.22 1.70
C ARG A 25 -4.07 8.93 2.35
N GLY A 26 -4.02 8.83 3.68
CA GLY A 26 -4.57 7.69 4.42
C GLY A 26 -6.05 7.46 4.14
N VAL A 27 -6.84 8.54 4.11
CA VAL A 27 -8.27 8.49 3.74
C VAL A 27 -8.47 8.02 2.30
N ARG A 28 -7.61 8.41 1.36
CA ARG A 28 -7.67 7.86 -0.01
C ARG A 28 -7.29 6.39 -0.04
N MET A 29 -6.23 6.00 0.67
CA MET A 29 -5.77 4.60 0.74
C MET A 29 -6.85 3.68 1.33
N SER A 30 -7.58 4.12 2.35
CA SER A 30 -8.62 3.31 3.00
C SER A 30 -9.79 2.98 2.07
N ARG A 31 -10.00 3.75 0.99
CA ARG A 31 -11.04 3.50 -0.01
C ARG A 31 -10.65 2.44 -1.05
N ILE A 32 -9.37 2.06 -1.12
CA ILE A 32 -8.85 1.14 -2.14
C ILE A 32 -9.05 -0.33 -1.75
N GLY A 33 -9.12 -0.64 -0.46
CA GLY A 33 -9.31 -2.03 0.03
C GLY A 33 -8.06 -2.92 -0.07
N LEU A 34 -6.91 -2.37 -0.44
CA LEU A 34 -5.62 -3.08 -0.49
C LEU A 34 -4.82 -2.91 0.81
N HIS A 35 -3.85 -3.80 1.02
CA HIS A 35 -2.83 -3.64 2.08
C HIS A 35 -2.15 -2.25 1.96
N PRO A 36 -1.83 -1.54 3.06
CA PRO A 36 -1.33 -0.15 3.01
C PRO A 36 -0.11 0.06 2.10
N ARG A 37 0.80 -0.92 2.01
CA ARG A 37 1.97 -0.84 1.11
C ARG A 37 1.57 -0.90 -0.38
N LEU A 38 0.57 -1.68 -0.72
CA LEU A 38 0.07 -1.83 -2.10
C LEU A 38 -0.82 -0.66 -2.50
N ALA A 39 -1.68 -0.17 -1.59
CA ALA A 39 -2.44 1.05 -1.80
C ALA A 39 -1.50 2.25 -2.04
N ARG A 40 -0.38 2.32 -1.30
CA ARG A 40 0.68 3.32 -1.52
C ARG A 40 1.29 3.19 -2.92
N ALA A 41 1.70 1.98 -3.30
CA ALA A 41 2.30 1.70 -4.59
C ALA A 41 1.36 2.05 -5.76
N LEU A 42 0.07 1.74 -5.64
CA LEU A 42 -0.93 2.07 -6.66
C LEU A 42 -1.07 3.58 -6.84
N LEU A 43 -1.23 4.34 -5.75
CA LEU A 43 -1.42 5.79 -5.80
C LEU A 43 -0.20 6.52 -6.38
N ASP A 44 1.02 6.11 -6.00
CA ASP A 44 2.24 6.70 -6.55
C ASP A 44 2.46 6.28 -8.01
N GLY A 45 2.34 4.99 -8.28
CA GLY A 45 2.57 4.39 -9.59
C GLY A 45 1.63 4.96 -10.64
N ALA A 46 0.36 5.18 -10.30
CA ALA A 46 -0.63 5.73 -11.22
C ALA A 46 -0.20 7.07 -11.82
N SER A 47 0.44 7.95 -11.03
CA SER A 47 0.95 9.24 -11.52
C SER A 47 2.17 9.13 -12.44
N ARG A 48 2.91 8.03 -12.37
CA ARG A 48 4.16 7.81 -13.10
C ARG A 48 3.98 6.99 -14.37
N VAL A 49 3.14 5.96 -14.30
CA VAL A 49 2.98 4.96 -15.39
C VAL A 49 1.53 4.81 -15.85
N GLY A 50 0.62 5.61 -15.31
CA GLY A 50 -0.82 5.50 -15.55
C GLY A 50 -1.49 4.46 -14.65
N THR A 51 -2.78 4.66 -14.39
CA THR A 51 -3.57 3.84 -13.45
C THR A 51 -3.57 2.36 -13.81
N ARG A 52 -3.76 2.03 -15.10
CA ARG A 52 -3.88 0.63 -15.52
C ARG A 52 -2.59 -0.16 -15.30
N ARG A 53 -1.45 0.37 -15.77
CA ARG A 53 -0.16 -0.31 -15.60
C ARG A 53 0.24 -0.42 -14.13
N ALA A 54 -0.06 0.60 -13.32
CA ALA A 54 0.16 0.54 -11.88
C ALA A 54 -0.68 -0.57 -11.20
N ALA A 55 -1.94 -0.72 -11.60
CA ALA A 55 -2.81 -1.77 -11.10
C ALA A 55 -2.31 -3.18 -11.51
N GLU A 56 -1.84 -3.36 -12.75
CA GLU A 56 -1.28 -4.63 -13.22
C GLU A 56 -0.05 -5.05 -12.40
N VAL A 57 0.87 -4.12 -12.12
CA VAL A 57 2.04 -4.41 -11.26
C VAL A 57 1.63 -4.74 -9.82
N VAL A 58 0.69 -3.97 -9.25
CA VAL A 58 0.18 -4.24 -7.90
C VAL A 58 -0.54 -5.58 -7.81
N ALA A 59 -1.27 -5.98 -8.85
CA ALA A 59 -1.89 -7.29 -8.94
C ALA A 59 -0.83 -8.41 -8.91
N LEU A 60 0.23 -8.31 -9.73
CA LEU A 60 1.33 -9.28 -9.72
C LEU A 60 2.02 -9.39 -8.34
N LEU A 61 2.16 -8.28 -7.62
CA LEU A 61 2.73 -8.27 -6.27
C LEU A 61 1.78 -8.80 -5.18
N SER A 62 0.48 -8.89 -5.49
CA SER A 62 -0.54 -9.41 -4.57
C SER A 62 -0.67 -10.92 -4.66
N GLU A 63 -0.20 -11.53 -5.75
CA GLU A 63 -0.19 -12.97 -5.94
C GLU A 63 0.81 -13.65 -4.99
N GLU A 64 0.45 -14.84 -4.52
CA GLU A 64 1.38 -15.69 -3.79
C GLU A 64 2.44 -16.22 -4.78
N PRO A 65 3.74 -16.21 -4.42
CA PRO A 65 4.77 -16.79 -5.28
C PRO A 65 4.40 -18.24 -5.62
N PRO A 66 4.62 -18.71 -6.86
CA PRO A 66 4.29 -20.07 -7.22
C PRO A 66 4.98 -21.05 -6.26
N ARG A 67 4.22 -21.99 -5.69
CA ARG A 67 4.72 -22.97 -4.70
C ARG A 67 5.88 -23.85 -5.22
N ALA A 68 6.13 -23.83 -6.53
CA ALA A 68 7.25 -24.51 -7.17
C ALA A 68 8.60 -23.77 -7.02
N TYR A 69 8.63 -22.54 -6.47
CA TYR A 69 9.86 -21.86 -6.08
C TYR A 69 10.18 -22.15 -4.62
N GLY A 70 10.60 -23.38 -4.33
CA GLY A 70 10.94 -23.79 -2.98
C GLY A 70 11.14 -25.29 -2.81
N ASP A 71 12.04 -25.88 -3.62
CA ASP A 71 12.91 -26.98 -3.20
C ASP A 71 14.36 -26.49 -3.34
#